data_AF-A0A7S4FM27-F1
#
_entry.id   AF-A0A7S4FM27-F1
#
_cell.length_a   1.000
_cell.length_b   1.000
_cell.length_c   1.000
_cell.angle_alpha   90.00
_cell.angle_beta   90.00
_cell.angle_gamma   90.00
#
_symmetry.space_group_name_H-M   'P 1'
#
loop_
_entity.id
_entity.type
_entity.pdbx_description
1 polymer ?
#
loop_
_entity_poly.entity_id
_entity_poly.type
_entity_poly.pdbx_seq_one_letter_code
_entity_poly.pdbx_strand_id
1 'polypeptide(L)'
;MVQGSDFDLVVLGMGDWPASSTIQPKGLWPLKRYKAHVDKVIAALAAFVGRTRARVVWHTIPAFGIADFDAWRNNRRFELYNEYAVERARGAGLEVI
;
A
#
# COMPACT_ATOMS: atom_id res chain seq x y z
N MET A 1 12.74 -18.71 21.51
CA MET A 1 11.29 -18.46 21.54
C MET A 1 10.99 -17.37 20.52
N VAL A 2 10.22 -17.66 19.48
CA VAL A 2 9.65 -16.60 18.64
C VAL A 2 8.35 -16.22 19.32
N GLN A 3 8.28 -15.02 19.91
CA GLN A 3 7.03 -14.47 20.42
C GLN A 3 6.17 -14.22 19.19
N GLY A 4 5.22 -15.12 18.91
CA GLY A 4 4.24 -14.92 17.84
C GLY A 4 3.50 -13.63 18.15
N SER A 5 3.37 -12.75 17.16
CA SER A 5 2.55 -11.55 17.33
C SER A 5 1.10 -11.96 17.59
N ASP A 6 0.45 -11.42 18.63
CA ASP A 6 -0.92 -11.74 19.06
C ASP A 6 -2.02 -11.27 18.08
N PHE A 7 -1.69 -10.97 16.82
CA PHE A 7 -2.65 -10.47 15.85
C PHE A 7 -3.27 -11.63 15.07
N ASP A 8 -4.60 -11.67 15.02
CA ASP A 8 -5.34 -12.56 14.12
C ASP A 8 -5.44 -12.00 12.70
N LEU A 9 -5.40 -10.67 12.56
CA LEU A 9 -5.55 -9.93 11.30
C LEU A 9 -4.67 -8.68 11.29
N VAL A 10 -3.97 -8.47 10.19
CA VAL A 10 -3.28 -7.22 9.86
C VAL A 10 -3.84 -6.70 8.54
N VAL A 11 -4.41 -5.49 8.58
CA VAL A 11 -4.86 -4.78 7.38
C VAL A 11 -3.91 -3.63 7.13
N LEU A 12 -3.41 -3.52 5.90
CA LEU A 12 -2.45 -2.48 5.52
C LEU A 12 -2.85 -1.84 4.20
N GLY A 13 -2.85 -0.50 4.16
CA GLY A 13 -3.10 0.28 2.95
C GLY A 13 -2.15 1.46 2.88
N MET A 14 -1.77 1.86 1.67
CA MET A 14 -0.94 3.03 1.42
C MET A 14 -1.16 3.56 0.00
N GLY A 15 -0.99 4.87 -0.18
CA GLY A 15 -1.07 5.51 -1.50
C GLY A 15 -1.61 6.93 -1.45
N ASP A 16 -2.48 7.20 -0.49
CA ASP A 16 -3.05 8.50 -0.06
C ASP A 16 -2.01 9.59 -0.01
N TRP A 17 -1.10 9.43 0.94
CA TRP A 17 -0.08 10.43 1.12
C TRP A 17 0.92 10.50 -0.07
N PRO A 18 1.50 9.37 -0.54
CA PRO A 18 2.43 9.37 -1.68
C PRO A 18 1.90 9.96 -3.00
N ALA A 19 0.60 9.83 -3.27
CA ALA A 19 0.03 10.22 -4.56
C ALA A 19 -0.42 11.69 -4.62
N SER A 20 -0.51 12.37 -3.47
CA SER A 20 -1.04 13.72 -3.37
C SER A 20 -0.09 14.71 -2.69
N SER A 21 0.19 15.83 -3.36
CA SER A 21 0.88 16.98 -2.78
C SER A 21 0.01 17.81 -1.84
N THR A 22 -1.32 17.62 -1.86
CA THR A 22 -2.27 18.44 -1.09
C THR A 22 -2.61 17.84 0.27
N ILE A 23 -2.35 16.55 0.49
CA ILE A 23 -2.64 15.87 1.76
C ILE A 23 -1.66 16.31 2.86
N GLN A 24 -0.37 16.46 2.54
CA GLN A 24 0.63 17.03 3.46
C GLN A 24 1.86 17.57 2.69
N PRO A 25 2.68 18.45 3.31
CA PRO A 25 3.96 18.87 2.75
C PRO A 25 4.84 17.65 2.41
N LYS A 26 5.33 17.58 1.16
CA LYS A 26 6.14 16.47 0.62
C LYS A 26 5.42 15.12 0.43
N GLY A 27 4.07 15.12 0.43
CA GLY A 27 3.27 13.92 0.14
C GLY A 27 3.54 13.34 -1.24
N LEU A 28 3.72 14.17 -2.27
CA LEU A 28 3.95 13.67 -3.63
C LEU A 28 5.31 12.97 -3.79
N TRP A 29 5.28 11.66 -3.92
CA TRP A 29 6.46 10.85 -4.17
C TRP A 29 6.66 10.60 -5.67
N PRO A 30 7.91 10.50 -6.14
CA PRO A 30 8.18 9.92 -7.45
C PRO A 30 7.75 8.44 -7.46
N LEU A 31 7.20 7.95 -8.57
CA LEU A 31 6.78 6.54 -8.71
C LEU A 31 7.90 5.55 -8.32
N LYS A 32 9.16 5.84 -8.69
CA LYS A 32 10.32 5.02 -8.31
C LYS A 32 10.47 4.87 -6.79
N ARG A 33 10.27 5.97 -6.04
CA ARG A 33 10.35 5.97 -4.58
C ARG A 33 9.20 5.16 -3.98
N TYR A 34 7.99 5.35 -4.49
CA TYR A 34 6.81 4.58 -4.07
C TYR A 34 7.03 3.07 -4.28
N LYS A 35 7.47 2.67 -5.48
CA LYS A 35 7.74 1.27 -5.81
C LYS A 35 8.74 0.62 -4.86
N ALA A 36 9.89 1.28 -4.65
CA ALA A 36 10.92 0.77 -3.73
C ALA A 36 10.41 0.65 -2.28
N HIS A 37 9.52 1.54 -1.84
CA HIS A 37 8.94 1.46 -0.52
C HIS A 37 7.93 0.30 -0.40
N VAL A 38 7.03 0.15 -1.38
CA VAL A 38 6.09 -0.97 -1.45
C VAL A 38 6.83 -2.30 -1.44
N ASP A 39 7.87 -2.46 -2.26
CA ASP A 39 8.70 -3.68 -2.27
C ASP A 39 9.26 -4.01 -0.88
N LYS A 40 9.77 -3.00 -0.17
CA LYS A 40 10.29 -3.16 1.19
C LYS A 40 9.18 -3.60 2.17
N VAL A 41 8.01 -2.98 2.10
CA VAL A 41 6.87 -3.31 2.97
C VAL A 41 6.36 -4.72 2.69
N ILE A 42 6.16 -5.09 1.42
CA ILE A 42 5.71 -6.42 1.02
C ILE A 42 6.71 -7.50 1.45
N ALA A 43 8.02 -7.27 1.31
CA ALA A 43 9.03 -8.20 1.79
C ALA A 43 8.97 -8.39 3.31
N ALA A 44 8.74 -7.31 4.07
CA ALA A 44 8.59 -7.37 5.51
C ALA A 44 7.31 -8.13 5.92
N LEU A 45 6.19 -7.89 5.23
CA LEU A 45 4.92 -8.59 5.47
C LEU A 45 5.01 -10.08 5.13
N ALA A 46 5.65 -10.45 4.03
CA ALA A 46 5.85 -11.86 3.67
C ALA A 46 6.71 -12.59 4.72
N ALA A 47 7.79 -11.95 5.20
CA ALA A 47 8.61 -12.49 6.28
C ALA A 47 7.83 -12.61 7.62
N PHE A 48 6.91 -11.68 7.87
CA PHE A 48 6.02 -11.69 9.03
C PHE A 48 5.02 -12.84 8.96
N VAL A 49 4.31 -13.02 7.83
CA VAL A 49 3.36 -14.13 7.59
C VAL A 49 4.03 -15.48 7.80
N GLY A 50 5.28 -15.66 7.36
CA GLY A 50 6.03 -16.91 7.58
C GLY A 50 6.31 -17.25 9.05
N ARG A 51 6.05 -16.33 9.99
CA ARG A 51 6.34 -16.48 11.43
C ARG A 51 5.11 -16.36 12.32
N THR A 52 3.93 -16.11 11.75
CA THR A 52 2.69 -15.81 12.48
C THR A 52 1.51 -16.58 11.88
N ARG A 53 0.42 -16.65 12.64
CA ARG A 53 -0.88 -17.13 12.14
C ARG A 53 -1.79 -16.00 11.66
N ALA A 54 -1.34 -14.75 11.81
CA ALA A 54 -2.09 -13.58 11.38
C ALA A 54 -2.42 -13.65 9.88
N ARG A 55 -3.69 -13.38 9.55
CA ARG A 55 -4.07 -13.07 8.17
C ARG A 55 -3.57 -11.68 7.82
N VAL A 56 -2.95 -11.52 6.66
CA VAL A 56 -2.48 -10.21 6.18
C VAL A 56 -3.24 -9.85 4.92
N VAL A 57 -3.91 -8.70 4.99
CA VAL A 57 -4.74 -8.17 3.92
C VAL A 57 -4.20 -6.82 3.48
N TRP A 58 -3.94 -6.68 2.18
CA TRP A 58 -3.63 -5.42 1.55
C TRP A 58 -4.92 -4.72 1.12
N HIS A 59 -5.16 -3.52 1.64
CA HIS A 59 -6.30 -2.69 1.31
C HIS A 59 -5.91 -1.61 0.28
N THR A 60 -6.67 -1.54 -0.80
CA THR A 60 -6.51 -0.47 -1.81
C THR A 60 -7.33 0.76 -1.48
N ILE A 61 -6.75 1.94 -1.71
CA ILE A 61 -7.41 3.21 -1.38
C ILE A 61 -8.33 3.60 -2.54
N PRO A 62 -9.61 3.94 -2.27
CA PRO A 62 -10.53 4.36 -3.31
C PRO A 62 -10.12 5.70 -3.93
N ALA A 63 -10.50 5.92 -5.19
CA ALA A 63 -10.32 7.22 -5.83
C ALA A 63 -11.12 8.32 -5.11
N PHE A 64 -10.57 9.54 -5.07
CA PHE A 64 -11.25 10.69 -4.51
C PHE A 64 -12.26 11.27 -5.52
N GLY A 65 -13.22 12.05 -5.06
CA GLY A 65 -14.10 12.80 -5.97
C GLY A 65 -13.28 13.71 -6.90
N ILE A 66 -13.59 13.69 -8.19
CA ILE A 66 -12.93 14.57 -9.18
C ILE A 66 -13.61 15.93 -9.12
N ALA A 67 -12.97 16.89 -8.43
CA ALA A 67 -13.44 18.27 -8.36
C ALA A 67 -12.70 19.19 -9.37
N ASP A 68 -11.47 18.83 -9.74
CA ASP A 68 -10.62 19.60 -10.65
C ASP A 68 -9.55 18.70 -11.33
N PHE A 69 -8.71 19.32 -12.17
CA PHE A 69 -7.63 18.64 -12.89
C PHE A 69 -6.56 18.06 -11.97
N ASP A 70 -6.28 18.69 -10.82
CA ASP A 70 -5.30 18.20 -9.87
C ASP A 70 -5.81 16.97 -9.11
N ALA A 71 -7.10 16.96 -8.75
CA ALA A 71 -7.78 15.80 -8.21
C ALA A 71 -7.76 14.64 -9.21
N TRP A 72 -8.04 14.89 -10.49
CA TRP A 72 -7.92 13.87 -11.54
C TRP A 72 -6.49 13.32 -11.65
N ARG A 73 -5.47 14.20 -11.68
CA ARG A 73 -4.07 13.80 -11.79
C ARG A 73 -3.60 13.01 -10.57
N ASN A 74 -4.04 13.38 -9.37
CA ASN A 74 -3.79 12.64 -8.15
C ASN A 74 -4.43 11.26 -8.25
N ASN A 75 -5.73 11.17 -8.61
CA ASN A 75 -6.43 9.89 -8.81
C ASN A 75 -5.71 8.99 -9.81
N ARG A 76 -5.17 9.54 -10.91
CA ARG A 76 -4.41 8.72 -11.85
C ARG A 76 -3.13 8.15 -11.25
N ARG A 77 -2.44 8.90 -10.37
CA ARG A 77 -1.29 8.37 -9.63
C ARG A 77 -1.71 7.32 -8.61
N PHE A 78 -2.82 7.55 -7.91
CA PHE A 78 -3.41 6.58 -6.98
C PHE A 78 -3.66 5.24 -7.64
N GLU A 79 -4.31 5.24 -8.80
CA GLU A 79 -4.57 4.03 -9.57
C GLU A 79 -3.26 3.29 -9.88
N LEU A 80 -2.26 3.98 -10.43
CA LEU A 80 -0.95 3.37 -10.73
C LEU A 80 -0.24 2.82 -9.49
N TYR A 81 -0.43 3.47 -8.34
CA TYR A 81 0.18 3.09 -7.08
C TYR A 81 -0.52 1.86 -6.48
N ASN A 82 -1.85 1.83 -6.55
CA ASN A 82 -2.67 0.69 -6.16
C ASN A 82 -2.38 -0.51 -7.06
N GLU A 83 -2.40 -0.35 -8.38
CA GLU A 83 -2.09 -1.42 -9.35
C GLU A 83 -0.77 -2.11 -9.02
N TYR A 84 0.29 -1.32 -8.83
CA TYR A 84 1.59 -1.85 -8.46
C TYR A 84 1.57 -2.56 -7.11
N ALA A 85 0.99 -1.94 -6.07
CA ALA A 85 0.95 -2.54 -4.75
C ALA A 85 0.15 -3.86 -4.72
N VAL A 86 -0.97 -3.92 -5.42
CA VAL A 86 -1.78 -5.13 -5.60
C VAL A 86 -0.99 -6.23 -6.29
N GLU A 87 -0.27 -5.91 -7.36
CA GLU A 87 0.59 -6.86 -8.07
C GLU A 87 1.64 -7.46 -7.13
N ARG A 88 2.33 -6.62 -6.35
CA ARG A 88 3.35 -7.07 -5.40
C ARG A 88 2.78 -7.87 -4.25
N ALA A 89 1.65 -7.44 -3.68
CA ALA A 89 0.96 -8.13 -2.60
C ALA A 89 0.49 -9.53 -3.02
N ARG A 90 -0.17 -9.64 -4.18
CA ARG A 90 -0.60 -10.93 -4.75
C ARG A 90 0.59 -11.82 -5.07
N GLY A 91 1.64 -11.26 -5.67
CA GLY A 91 2.88 -11.99 -5.97
C GLY A 91 3.59 -12.54 -4.74
N ALA A 92 3.36 -11.95 -3.56
CA ALA A 92 3.86 -12.42 -2.27
C ALA A 92 2.87 -13.32 -1.51
N GLY A 93 1.72 -13.67 -2.12
CA GLY A 93 0.70 -14.52 -1.51
C GLY A 93 -0.17 -13.84 -0.45
N LEU A 94 -0.19 -12.50 -0.42
CA LEU A 94 -1.05 -11.74 0.49
C LEU A 94 -2.48 -11.63 -0.07
N GLU A 95 -3.47 -11.60 0.82
CA GLU A 95 -4.87 -11.31 0.45
C GLU A 95 -5.02 -9.82 0.10
N VAL A 96 -5.92 -9.47 -0.82
CA VAL A 96 -6.12 -8.09 -1.28
C VAL A 96 -7.62 -7.76 -1.31
N ILE A 97 -8.02 -6.62 -0.71
CA ILE A 97 -9.40 -6.09 -0.68
C ILE A 97 -9.51 -4.64 -1.17
#